data_AF-A0A7H4P0N0-F1
#
_entry.id   AF-A0A7H4P0N0-F1
#
_cell.length_a   1.000
_cell.length_b   1.000
_cell.length_c   1.000
_cell.angle_alpha   90.00
_cell.angle_beta   90.00
_cell.angle_gamma   90.00
#
_symmetry.space_group_name_H-M   'P 1'
#
loop_
_entity.id
_entity.type
_entity.pdbx_description
1 polymer ?
#
loop_
_entity_poly.entity_id
_entity_poly.type
_entity_poly.pdbx_seq_one_letter_code
_entity_poly.pdbx_strand_id
1 'polypeptide(L)'
;MKYFARSALSLGLFAVFSTASFASGLVLADNEFRNDLAWLSDRGTLALSLSTWPLSEEEINRALANAHPTTSAERGVLSRVNQRLRALKADVRVTGYSSTDKPGTPQGFAQSYPADQSLSLALNNSGEWWDLHLQGNVEGDKRISNGSSVNANGAYGAVKLWNQWLAFGQIPQWWGPGYEGSLIRSDAARPMTGFLLQRAEQRAPETSWLSWIGPGSISFPPVR
;
A
#
# COMPACT_ATOMS: atom_id res chain seq x y z
N MET A 1 36.66 46.74 29.20
CA MET A 1 36.40 45.30 28.96
C MET A 1 34.94 45.12 28.57
N LYS A 2 34.71 44.51 27.40
CA LYS A 2 33.53 43.73 26.97
C LYS A 2 32.19 44.45 26.72
N TYR A 3 31.93 44.61 25.42
CA TYR A 3 30.63 44.63 24.73
C TYR A 3 29.74 43.42 25.09
N PHE A 4 28.49 43.45 24.60
CA PHE A 4 27.48 42.38 24.46
C PHE A 4 26.25 42.60 25.36
N ALA A 5 25.01 42.46 24.90
CA ALA A 5 24.37 42.56 23.60
C ALA A 5 22.87 42.58 23.91
N ARG A 6 22.10 43.31 23.11
CA ARG A 6 20.64 43.32 23.15
C ARG A 6 20.13 41.93 22.75
N SER A 7 19.58 41.16 23.67
CA SER A 7 18.87 39.92 23.35
C SER A 7 17.39 40.22 23.17
N ALA A 8 16.99 40.43 21.92
CA ALA A 8 15.59 40.49 21.51
C ALA A 8 14.98 39.08 21.66
N LEU A 9 13.94 38.96 22.46
CA LEU A 9 13.12 37.76 22.60
C LEU A 9 12.13 37.73 21.42
N SER A 10 12.49 37.06 20.33
CA SER A 10 11.52 36.71 19.29
C SER A 10 10.89 35.35 19.65
N LEU A 11 9.68 35.39 20.23
CA LEU A 11 8.81 34.22 20.26
C LEU A 11 8.46 33.85 18.80
N GLY A 12 9.07 32.78 18.31
CA GLY A 12 8.66 32.13 17.07
C GLY A 12 7.29 31.50 17.27
N LEU A 13 6.26 32.15 16.73
CA LEU A 13 4.92 31.60 16.61
C LEU A 13 4.98 30.45 15.59
N PHE A 14 5.07 29.21 16.07
CA PHE A 14 4.78 28.04 15.24
C PHE A 14 3.30 28.05 14.90
N ALA A 15 2.95 28.72 13.81
CA ALA A 15 1.68 28.52 13.15
C ALA A 15 1.67 27.09 12.62
N VAL A 16 0.98 26.19 13.33
CA VAL A 16 0.60 24.89 12.82
C VAL A 16 -0.39 25.16 11.69
N PHE A 17 0.12 25.28 10.46
CA PHE A 17 -0.69 25.11 9.28
C PHE A 17 -1.13 23.64 9.28
N SER A 18 -2.34 23.39 9.78
CA SER A 18 -3.05 22.15 9.50
C SER A 18 -3.41 22.17 8.01
N THR A 19 -2.44 21.86 7.15
CA THR A 19 -2.78 21.39 5.81
C THR A 19 -3.64 20.14 6.01
N ALA A 20 -4.75 20.04 5.28
CA ALA A 20 -5.44 18.77 5.14
C ALA A 20 -4.40 17.83 4.53
N SER A 21 -3.74 17.05 5.38
CA SER A 21 -2.76 16.07 4.94
C SER A 21 -3.57 15.01 4.21
N PHE A 22 -3.57 15.07 2.89
CA PHE A 22 -3.95 13.93 2.10
C PHE A 22 -2.94 12.84 2.45
N ALA A 23 -3.41 11.83 3.18
CA ALA A 23 -2.65 10.61 3.38
C ALA A 23 -2.31 10.08 1.98
N SER A 24 -1.01 9.94 1.75
CA SER A 24 -0.45 9.61 0.45
C SER A 24 0.51 8.46 0.69
N GLY A 25 0.39 7.37 -0.06
CA GLY A 25 1.21 6.19 0.19
C GLY A 25 0.83 4.96 -0.61
N LEU A 26 1.57 3.89 -0.35
CA LEU A 26 1.37 2.57 -0.96
C LEU A 26 0.39 1.75 -0.12
N VAL A 27 -0.59 1.14 -0.78
CA VAL A 27 -1.51 0.18 -0.19
C VAL A 27 -1.05 -1.21 -0.62
N LEU A 28 -0.58 -1.98 0.37
CA LEU A 28 -0.16 -3.36 0.16
C LEU A 28 -1.34 -4.25 -0.25
N ALA A 29 -1.01 -5.41 -0.81
CA ALA A 29 -1.98 -6.42 -1.21
C ALA A 29 -2.87 -6.85 -0.03
N ASP A 30 -4.19 -6.70 -0.18
CA ASP A 30 -5.21 -7.17 0.76
C ASP A 30 -6.38 -7.78 -0.02
N ASN A 31 -6.73 -9.03 0.31
CA ASN A 31 -7.69 -9.81 -0.46
C ASN A 31 -9.10 -9.21 -0.43
N GLU A 32 -9.60 -8.86 0.76
CA GLU A 32 -10.94 -8.27 0.91
C GLU A 32 -11.04 -6.93 0.17
N PHE A 33 -10.01 -6.09 0.33
CA PHE A 33 -9.94 -4.81 -0.36
C PHE A 33 -9.90 -4.96 -1.89
N ARG A 34 -9.09 -5.89 -2.41
CA ARG A 34 -9.02 -6.18 -3.85
C ARG A 34 -10.36 -6.66 -4.39
N ASN A 35 -11.05 -7.56 -3.69
CA ASN A 35 -12.31 -8.13 -4.14
C ASN A 35 -13.43 -7.08 -4.20
N ASP A 36 -13.53 -6.21 -3.20
CA ASP A 36 -14.51 -5.12 -3.19
C ASP A 36 -14.22 -4.09 -4.30
N LEU A 37 -12.94 -3.74 -4.54
CA LEU A 37 -12.54 -2.86 -5.65
C LEU A 37 -12.84 -3.49 -7.01
N ALA A 38 -12.57 -4.78 -7.18
CA ALA A 38 -12.81 -5.48 -8.44
C ALA A 38 -14.31 -5.54 -8.74
N TRP A 39 -15.13 -5.85 -7.73
CA TRP A 39 -16.59 -5.87 -7.88
C TRP A 39 -17.16 -4.53 -8.34
N LEU A 40 -16.61 -3.42 -7.85
CA LEU A 40 -16.99 -2.07 -8.27
C LEU A 40 -16.45 -1.72 -9.66
N SER A 41 -15.22 -2.15 -9.99
CA SER A 41 -14.60 -1.93 -11.29
C SER A 41 -15.32 -2.68 -12.41
N ASP A 42 -15.70 -3.94 -12.18
CA ASP A 42 -16.39 -4.79 -13.16
C ASP A 42 -17.80 -4.26 -13.50
N ARG A 43 -18.40 -3.50 -12.59
CA ARG A 43 -19.70 -2.83 -12.78
C ARG A 43 -19.58 -1.43 -13.39
N GLY A 44 -18.36 -0.97 -13.66
CA GLY A 44 -18.10 0.38 -14.16
C GLY A 44 -18.38 1.48 -13.13
N THR A 45 -18.56 1.15 -11.85
CA THR A 45 -18.78 2.14 -10.79
C THR A 45 -17.51 2.95 -10.52
N LEU A 46 -16.33 2.34 -10.68
CA LEU A 46 -15.03 3.00 -10.60
C LEU A 46 -14.10 2.47 -11.71
N ALA A 47 -13.13 3.28 -12.14
CA ALA A 47 -12.12 2.88 -13.10
C ALA A 47 -10.76 2.82 -12.40
N LEU A 48 -10.29 1.61 -12.09
CA LEU A 48 -9.02 1.38 -11.39
C LEU A 48 -8.35 0.10 -11.89
N SER A 49 -7.06 0.18 -12.20
CA SER A 49 -6.27 -1.01 -12.53
C SER A 49 -5.90 -1.78 -11.26
N LEU A 50 -6.34 -3.04 -11.15
CA LEU A 50 -6.06 -3.93 -10.00
C LEU A 50 -5.02 -5.01 -10.32
N SER A 51 -4.36 -4.90 -11.46
CA SER A 51 -3.38 -5.88 -11.96
C SER A 51 -1.98 -5.67 -11.40
N THR A 52 -1.68 -4.54 -10.77
CA THR A 52 -0.36 -4.21 -10.23
C THR A 52 -0.48 -3.81 -8.77
N TRP A 53 0.11 -4.58 -7.87
CA TRP A 53 0.22 -4.24 -6.45
C TRP A 53 1.69 -4.03 -6.06
N PRO A 54 1.99 -3.10 -5.13
CA PRO A 54 1.06 -2.26 -4.34
C PRO A 54 0.34 -1.17 -5.16
N LEU A 55 -0.83 -0.75 -4.67
CA LEU A 55 -1.59 0.36 -5.28
C LEU A 55 -1.24 1.68 -4.61
N SER A 56 -1.29 2.79 -5.34
CA SER A 56 -1.19 4.11 -4.73
C SER A 56 -2.53 4.49 -4.10
N GLU A 57 -2.48 5.02 -2.87
CA GLU A 57 -3.65 5.58 -2.20
C GLU A 57 -4.23 6.78 -2.95
N GLU A 58 -3.40 7.58 -3.62
CA GLU A 58 -3.86 8.71 -4.46
C GLU A 58 -4.69 8.22 -5.63
N GLU A 59 -4.24 7.15 -6.27
CA GLU A 59 -4.95 6.51 -7.38
C GLU A 59 -6.30 5.93 -6.92
N ILE A 60 -6.31 5.28 -5.75
CA ILE A 60 -7.53 4.78 -5.12
C ILE A 60 -8.48 5.94 -4.79
N ASN A 61 -8.00 6.98 -4.11
CA ASN A 61 -8.79 8.15 -3.73
C ASN A 61 -9.35 8.88 -4.97
N ARG A 62 -8.57 8.97 -6.05
CA ARG A 62 -9.04 9.52 -7.33
C ARG A 62 -10.16 8.66 -7.93
N ALA A 63 -10.01 7.33 -7.94
CA ALA A 63 -11.03 6.43 -8.44
C ALA A 63 -12.32 6.50 -7.61
N LEU A 64 -12.19 6.58 -6.27
CA LEU A 64 -13.30 6.72 -5.35
C LEU A 64 -14.01 8.07 -5.48
N ALA A 65 -13.27 9.17 -5.67
CA ALA A 65 -13.84 10.50 -5.86
C ALA A 65 -14.65 10.62 -7.16
N ASN A 66 -14.27 9.85 -8.19
CA ASN A 66 -14.99 9.79 -9.47
C ASN A 66 -15.98 8.61 -9.56
N ALA A 67 -16.24 7.91 -8.45
CA ALA A 67 -17.14 6.77 -8.44
C ALA A 67 -18.61 7.24 -8.52
N HIS A 68 -19.40 6.57 -9.36
CA HIS A 68 -20.81 6.91 -9.57
C HIS A 68 -21.71 5.73 -9.17
N PRO A 69 -21.98 5.52 -7.87
CA PRO A 69 -22.83 4.44 -7.42
C PRO A 69 -24.29 4.71 -7.77
N THR A 70 -24.90 3.79 -8.51
CA THR A 70 -26.31 3.81 -8.92
C THR A 70 -27.19 2.97 -8.01
N THR A 71 -26.62 1.92 -7.38
CA THR A 71 -27.36 0.99 -6.52
C THR A 71 -27.05 1.16 -5.03
N SER A 72 -27.95 0.69 -4.16
CA SER A 72 -27.69 0.63 -2.71
C SER A 72 -26.54 -0.33 -2.38
N ALA A 73 -26.42 -1.43 -3.13
CA ALA A 73 -25.33 -2.38 -3.00
C ALA A 73 -23.97 -1.72 -3.29
N GLU A 74 -23.85 -0.94 -4.38
CA GLU A 74 -22.62 -0.20 -4.71
C GLU A 74 -22.21 0.79 -3.63
N ARG A 75 -23.16 1.53 -3.05
CA ARG A 75 -22.89 2.41 -1.90
C ARG A 75 -22.38 1.64 -0.69
N GLY A 76 -22.95 0.47 -0.42
CA GLY A 76 -22.50 -0.43 0.65
C GLY A 76 -21.07 -0.91 0.44
N VAL A 77 -20.73 -1.35 -0.78
CA VAL A 77 -19.37 -1.80 -1.12
C VAL A 77 -18.37 -0.64 -1.04
N LEU A 78 -18.70 0.54 -1.58
CA LEU A 78 -17.85 1.73 -1.46
C LEU A 78 -17.56 2.12 0.00
N SER A 79 -18.55 1.99 0.89
CA SER A 79 -18.35 2.22 2.31
C SER A 79 -17.37 1.21 2.92
N ARG A 80 -17.46 -0.07 2.54
CA ARG A 80 -16.51 -1.10 3.00
C ARG A 80 -15.09 -0.83 2.49
N VAL A 81 -14.94 -0.44 1.24
CA VAL A 81 -13.63 -0.06 0.66
C VAL A 81 -13.00 1.08 1.46
N ASN A 82 -13.75 2.15 1.73
CA ASN A 82 -13.27 3.28 2.54
C ASN A 82 -12.90 2.86 3.97
N GLN A 83 -13.73 2.04 4.62
CA GLN A 83 -13.47 1.54 5.96
C GLN A 83 -12.22 0.65 5.99
N ARG A 84 -12.06 -0.23 4.99
CA ARG A 84 -10.91 -1.12 4.87
C ARG A 84 -9.64 -0.33 4.61
N LEU A 85 -9.67 0.66 3.71
CA LEU A 85 -8.52 1.55 3.47
C LEU A 85 -8.05 2.24 4.76
N ARG A 86 -8.98 2.80 5.54
CA ARG A 86 -8.67 3.39 6.85
C ARG A 86 -8.07 2.37 7.83
N ALA A 87 -8.55 1.13 7.84
CA ALA A 87 -8.00 0.08 8.69
C ALA A 87 -6.59 -0.37 8.23
N LEU A 88 -6.34 -0.41 6.92
CA LEU A 88 -5.03 -0.72 6.35
C LEU A 88 -3.98 0.36 6.68
N LYS A 89 -4.42 1.63 6.68
CA LYS A 89 -3.60 2.83 6.94
C LYS A 89 -3.68 3.38 8.37
N ALA A 90 -4.29 2.64 9.31
CA ALA A 90 -4.35 3.06 10.71
C ALA A 90 -2.94 3.15 11.31
N ASP A 91 -2.69 4.17 12.15
CA ASP A 91 -1.37 4.43 12.77
C ASP A 91 -0.78 3.20 13.44
N VAL A 92 -1.63 2.38 14.07
CA VAL A 92 -1.27 1.10 14.68
C VAL A 92 -2.23 0.03 14.20
N ARG A 93 -1.68 -1.08 13.73
CA ARG A 93 -2.46 -2.24 13.28
C ARG A 93 -1.88 -3.52 13.86
N VAL A 94 -2.74 -4.37 14.37
CA VAL A 94 -2.40 -5.72 14.83
C VAL A 94 -3.15 -6.73 13.96
N THR A 95 -2.44 -7.72 13.42
CA THR A 95 -3.06 -8.81 12.66
C THR A 95 -2.57 -10.15 13.19
N GLY A 96 -3.48 -11.11 13.33
CA GLY A 96 -3.18 -12.47 13.74
C GLY A 96 -3.67 -13.46 12.70
N TYR A 97 -2.93 -14.53 12.51
CA TYR A 97 -3.31 -15.69 11.73
C TYR A 97 -3.02 -16.95 12.53
N SER A 98 -3.95 -17.90 12.48
CA SER A 98 -3.80 -19.22 13.06
C SER A 98 -4.49 -20.24 12.18
N SER A 99 -3.81 -21.34 11.90
CA SER A 99 -4.33 -22.49 11.18
C SER A 99 -3.87 -23.77 11.87
N THR A 100 -4.67 -24.83 11.73
CA THR A 100 -4.33 -26.15 12.27
C THR A 100 -3.28 -26.87 11.43
N ASP A 101 -3.25 -26.63 10.12
CA ASP A 101 -2.26 -27.22 9.19
C ASP A 101 -2.14 -26.37 7.92
N LYS A 102 -1.11 -26.64 7.11
CA LYS A 102 -0.91 -26.07 5.77
C LYS A 102 -2.01 -26.58 4.83
N PRO A 103 -2.74 -25.67 4.15
CA PRO A 103 -3.68 -26.07 3.12
C PRO A 103 -2.99 -26.90 2.03
N GLY A 104 -3.61 -28.01 1.62
CA GLY A 104 -3.12 -28.85 0.52
C GLY A 104 -3.25 -28.19 -0.85
N THR A 105 -4.03 -27.11 -0.97
CA THR A 105 -4.21 -26.33 -2.19
C THR A 105 -3.36 -25.06 -2.17
N PRO A 106 -2.84 -24.62 -3.34
CA PRO A 106 -2.23 -23.30 -3.48
C PRO A 106 -3.18 -22.20 -2.99
N GLN A 107 -2.63 -21.20 -2.30
CA GLN A 107 -3.40 -20.06 -1.80
C GLN A 107 -3.39 -18.94 -2.82
N GLY A 108 -4.49 -18.18 -2.86
CA GLY A 108 -4.65 -17.05 -3.76
C GLY A 108 -4.00 -15.76 -3.25
N PHE A 109 -4.33 -14.66 -3.93
CA PHE A 109 -3.83 -13.32 -3.63
C PHE A 109 -3.98 -12.91 -2.16
N ALA A 110 -2.90 -12.45 -1.54
CA ALA A 110 -2.80 -12.00 -0.15
C ALA A 110 -3.26 -13.04 0.89
N GLN A 111 -3.23 -14.33 0.55
CA GLN A 111 -3.63 -15.44 1.42
C GLN A 111 -2.47 -16.41 1.71
N SER A 112 -1.28 -16.12 1.20
CA SER A 112 -0.09 -16.94 1.43
C SER A 112 0.56 -16.63 2.79
N TYR A 113 0.32 -17.48 3.80
CA TYR A 113 0.91 -17.33 5.13
C TYR A 113 2.20 -18.14 5.30
N PRO A 114 3.31 -17.53 5.77
CA PRO A 114 4.61 -18.19 5.90
C PRO A 114 4.70 -19.18 7.09
N ALA A 115 3.71 -19.21 7.97
CA ALA A 115 3.67 -20.00 9.20
C ALA A 115 2.23 -20.40 9.55
N ASP A 116 2.05 -21.47 10.36
CA ASP A 116 0.73 -21.89 10.85
C ASP A 116 0.16 -20.89 11.85
N GLN A 117 1.04 -20.23 12.62
CA GLN A 117 0.69 -19.15 13.54
C GLN A 117 1.53 -17.92 13.23
N SER A 118 0.88 -16.78 13.07
CA SER A 118 1.56 -15.51 12.84
C SER A 118 0.87 -14.39 13.62
N LEU A 119 1.66 -13.55 14.27
CA LEU A 119 1.21 -12.31 14.88
C LEU A 119 2.05 -11.17 14.32
N SER A 120 1.39 -10.16 13.77
CA SER A 120 2.03 -8.99 13.19
C SER A 120 1.57 -7.72 13.89
N LEU A 121 2.53 -6.85 14.16
CA LEU A 121 2.29 -5.48 14.61
C LEU A 121 2.85 -4.55 13.53
N ALA A 122 2.02 -3.65 13.04
CA ALA A 122 2.40 -2.64 12.07
C ALA A 122 2.14 -1.23 12.61
N LEU A 123 3.10 -0.34 12.37
CA LEU A 123 2.99 1.09 12.60
C LEU A 123 3.00 1.78 11.23
N ASN A 124 1.97 2.55 10.96
CA ASN A 124 1.85 3.33 9.74
C ASN A 124 2.08 4.80 10.06
N ASN A 125 2.80 5.49 9.20
CA ASN A 125 2.77 6.94 9.14
C ASN A 125 2.97 7.41 7.71
N SER A 126 2.08 8.25 7.23
CA SER A 126 2.10 8.72 5.85
C SER A 126 1.75 10.20 5.81
N GLY A 127 2.42 10.93 4.94
CA GLY A 127 2.15 12.33 4.65
C GLY A 127 2.07 12.57 3.15
N GLU A 128 2.05 13.84 2.75
CA GLU A 128 1.84 14.22 1.35
C GLU A 128 2.93 13.68 0.39
N TRP A 129 4.16 13.52 0.87
CA TRP A 129 5.31 13.10 0.05
C TRP A 129 6.07 11.90 0.61
N TRP A 130 5.57 11.24 1.64
CA TRP A 130 6.27 10.14 2.29
C TRP A 130 5.30 9.13 2.87
N ASP A 131 5.70 7.86 2.93
CA ASP A 131 4.92 6.76 3.48
C ASP A 131 5.85 5.78 4.20
N LEU A 132 5.60 5.54 5.46
CA LEU A 132 6.39 4.68 6.32
C LEU A 132 5.48 3.59 6.90
N HIS A 133 5.83 2.35 6.61
CA HIS A 133 5.17 1.16 7.14
C HIS A 133 6.21 0.33 7.89
N LEU A 134 6.16 0.34 9.22
CA LEU A 134 7.05 -0.48 10.04
C LEU A 134 6.27 -1.70 10.51
N GLN A 135 6.59 -2.88 9.99
CA GLN A 135 5.94 -4.14 10.38
C GLN A 135 6.94 -5.07 11.06
N GLY A 136 6.52 -5.64 12.19
CA GLY A 136 7.21 -6.73 12.88
C GLY A 136 6.28 -7.93 12.98
N ASN A 137 6.79 -9.11 12.62
CA ASN A 137 6.04 -10.36 12.61
C ASN A 137 6.72 -11.38 13.53
N VAL A 138 5.91 -12.11 14.29
CA VAL A 138 6.31 -13.26 15.10
C VAL A 138 5.61 -14.49 14.55
N GLU A 139 6.40 -15.49 14.17
CA GLU A 139 5.93 -16.71 13.51
C GLU A 139 6.18 -17.93 14.41
N GLY A 140 5.13 -18.74 14.61
CA GLY A 140 5.18 -20.06 15.22
C GLY A 140 4.90 -21.14 14.17
N ASP A 141 5.59 -22.27 14.23
CA ASP A 141 5.45 -23.38 13.28
C ASP A 141 5.61 -22.93 11.81
N LYS A 142 6.86 -22.60 11.47
CA LYS A 142 7.24 -22.00 10.19
C LYS A 142 7.03 -22.99 9.05
N ARG A 143 6.19 -22.63 8.07
CA ARG A 143 6.04 -23.35 6.79
C ARG A 143 7.15 -23.01 5.79
N ILE A 144 7.64 -21.76 5.83
CA ILE A 144 8.78 -21.28 5.04
C ILE A 144 9.93 -21.01 6.00
N SER A 145 11.09 -21.64 5.79
CA SER A 145 12.24 -21.47 6.70
C SER A 145 12.70 -20.02 6.77
N ASN A 146 13.10 -19.59 7.97
CA ASN A 146 13.71 -18.28 8.22
C ASN A 146 14.66 -18.39 9.40
N GLY A 147 15.75 -17.62 9.35
CA GLY A 147 16.82 -17.63 10.36
C GLY A 147 16.33 -17.25 11.76
N SER A 148 15.19 -16.55 11.89
CA SER A 148 14.56 -16.19 13.16
C SER A 148 13.04 -16.38 13.12
N SER A 149 12.41 -16.60 14.27
CA SER A 149 10.94 -16.56 14.45
C SER A 149 10.37 -15.15 14.35
N VAL A 150 11.24 -14.14 14.40
CA VAL A 150 10.88 -12.73 14.21
C VAL A 150 11.38 -12.23 12.86
N ASN A 151 10.56 -11.47 12.14
CA ASN A 151 10.95 -10.83 10.89
C ASN A 151 10.26 -9.47 10.69
N ALA A 152 10.76 -8.71 9.71
CA ALA A 152 10.22 -7.41 9.33
C ALA A 152 9.58 -7.43 7.92
N ASN A 153 9.07 -8.59 7.49
CA ASN A 153 8.38 -8.71 6.21
C ASN A 153 7.25 -7.68 6.16
N GLY A 154 7.06 -7.02 5.01
CA GLY A 154 6.08 -5.96 4.85
C GLY A 154 6.60 -4.57 5.24
N ALA A 155 7.70 -4.44 5.99
CA ALA A 155 8.22 -3.14 6.37
C ALA A 155 8.85 -2.40 5.19
N TYR A 156 8.50 -1.13 5.01
CA TYR A 156 9.05 -0.26 3.98
C TYR A 156 8.99 1.22 4.35
N GLY A 157 9.82 2.01 3.68
CA GLY A 157 9.70 3.46 3.63
C GLY A 157 9.67 3.93 2.17
N ALA A 158 8.83 4.90 1.86
CA ALA A 158 8.67 5.46 0.54
C ALA A 158 8.64 6.98 0.56
N VAL A 159 9.13 7.58 -0.51
CA VAL A 159 9.10 9.02 -0.76
C VAL A 159 8.56 9.30 -2.15
N LYS A 160 7.78 10.37 -2.29
CA LYS A 160 7.19 10.81 -3.55
C LYS A 160 7.98 11.98 -4.11
N LEU A 161 8.49 11.81 -5.33
CA LEU A 161 9.23 12.82 -6.09
C LEU A 161 8.64 12.88 -7.50
N TRP A 162 8.19 14.05 -7.96
CA TRP A 162 7.63 14.25 -9.31
C TRP A 162 6.57 13.22 -9.73
N ASN A 163 5.58 12.96 -8.87
CA ASN A 163 4.53 11.96 -9.09
C ASN A 163 5.05 10.50 -9.20
N GLN A 164 6.27 10.24 -8.70
CA GLN A 164 6.86 8.91 -8.59
C GLN A 164 7.10 8.58 -7.11
N TRP A 165 6.54 7.47 -6.65
CA TRP A 165 6.90 6.84 -5.40
C TRP A 165 8.18 6.03 -5.58
N LEU A 166 9.20 6.36 -4.80
CA LEU A 166 10.39 5.56 -4.59
C LEU A 166 10.29 4.94 -3.20
N ALA A 167 10.10 3.62 -3.14
CA ALA A 167 10.01 2.85 -1.91
C ALA A 167 11.22 1.93 -1.74
N PHE A 168 11.59 1.67 -0.49
CA PHE A 168 12.63 0.72 -0.12
C PHE A 168 12.16 -0.11 1.08
N GLY A 169 12.25 -1.43 0.96
CA GLY A 169 11.85 -2.34 2.02
C GLY A 169 11.49 -3.75 1.53
N GLN A 170 10.81 -4.50 2.39
CA GLN A 170 10.32 -5.85 2.11
C GLN A 170 8.87 -5.81 1.65
N ILE A 171 8.66 -5.27 0.45
CA ILE A 171 7.31 -5.02 -0.10
C ILE A 171 6.83 -6.24 -0.91
N PRO A 172 5.69 -6.87 -0.57
CA PRO A 172 5.08 -7.88 -1.41
C PRO A 172 4.55 -7.24 -2.70
N GLN A 173 4.81 -7.87 -3.85
CA GLN A 173 4.35 -7.40 -5.15
C GLN A 173 3.48 -8.47 -5.82
N TRP A 174 2.48 -8.02 -6.57
CA TRP A 174 1.65 -8.89 -7.40
C TRP A 174 1.47 -8.30 -8.78
N TRP A 175 1.88 -9.03 -9.82
CA TRP A 175 1.80 -8.58 -11.21
C TRP A 175 0.91 -9.50 -12.04
N GLY A 176 -0.32 -9.08 -12.30
CA GLY A 176 -1.23 -9.78 -13.21
C GLY A 176 -2.67 -9.78 -12.71
N PRO A 177 -3.63 -10.03 -13.62
CA PRO A 177 -5.06 -10.01 -13.29
C PRO A 177 -5.52 -11.24 -12.49
N GLY A 178 -4.69 -12.29 -12.40
CA GLY A 178 -5.05 -13.55 -11.74
C GLY A 178 -5.43 -13.36 -10.27
N TYR A 179 -6.43 -14.13 -9.82
CA TYR A 179 -6.85 -14.20 -8.41
C TYR A 179 -6.10 -15.29 -7.63
N GLU A 180 -5.75 -16.39 -8.31
CA GLU A 180 -5.11 -17.57 -7.72
C GLU A 180 -3.58 -17.53 -7.75
N GLY A 181 -3.00 -16.72 -8.64
CA GLY A 181 -1.56 -16.62 -8.82
C GLY A 181 -1.19 -15.63 -9.92
N SER A 182 -0.02 -15.02 -9.80
CA SER A 182 0.66 -14.39 -10.93
C SER A 182 1.72 -15.35 -11.47
N LEU A 183 1.71 -15.57 -12.80
CA LEU A 183 2.71 -16.40 -13.48
C LEU A 183 4.13 -15.78 -13.46
N ILE A 184 4.25 -14.50 -13.09
CA ILE A 184 5.54 -13.76 -13.13
C ILE A 184 6.01 -13.42 -11.71
N ARG A 185 5.12 -12.91 -10.83
CA ARG A 185 5.46 -12.59 -9.44
C ARG A 185 4.23 -12.69 -8.54
N SER A 186 4.15 -13.79 -7.79
CA SER A 186 3.11 -14.09 -6.81
C SER A 186 3.56 -13.74 -5.38
N ASP A 187 2.62 -13.63 -4.45
CA ASP A 187 2.86 -13.41 -3.01
C ASP A 187 3.21 -14.71 -2.24
N ALA A 188 3.33 -15.83 -2.97
CA ALA A 188 3.62 -17.15 -2.41
C ALA A 188 5.02 -17.29 -1.78
N ALA A 189 5.86 -16.25 -1.84
CA ALA A 189 7.19 -16.22 -1.25
C ALA A 189 7.35 -15.02 -0.30
N ARG A 190 8.28 -15.15 0.67
CA ARG A 190 8.63 -14.03 1.56
C ARG A 190 9.06 -12.82 0.73
N PRO A 191 8.59 -11.60 1.05
CA PRO A 191 8.97 -10.41 0.29
C PRO A 191 10.47 -10.17 0.42
N MET A 192 11.10 -9.80 -0.70
CA MET A 192 12.54 -9.50 -0.75
C MET A 192 12.78 -8.03 -0.45
N THR A 193 13.88 -7.74 0.26
CA THR A 193 14.34 -6.36 0.47
C THR A 193 14.76 -5.75 -0.86
N GLY A 194 14.25 -4.56 -1.18
CA GLY A 194 14.58 -3.93 -2.44
C GLY A 194 13.95 -2.56 -2.66
N PHE A 195 14.30 -1.94 -3.80
CA PHE A 195 13.72 -0.69 -4.27
C PHE A 195 12.49 -0.93 -5.16
N LEU A 196 11.47 -0.09 -5.03
CA LEU A 196 10.28 -0.09 -5.87
C LEU A 196 10.06 1.34 -6.36
N LEU A 197 9.94 1.51 -7.68
CA LEU A 197 9.58 2.78 -8.29
C LEU A 197 8.21 2.63 -8.97
N GLN A 198 7.25 3.48 -8.63
CA GLN A 198 5.89 3.45 -9.19
C GLN A 198 5.28 4.85 -9.27
N ARG A 199 4.41 5.10 -10.26
CA ARG A 199 3.66 6.37 -10.33
C ARG A 199 2.64 6.50 -9.19
N ALA A 200 2.57 7.69 -8.58
CA ALA A 200 1.54 8.04 -7.61
C ALA A 200 0.17 8.14 -8.31
N GLU A 201 0.00 9.07 -9.24
CA GLU A 201 -1.20 9.12 -10.08
C GLU A 201 -0.95 8.52 -11.46
N GLN A 202 -1.79 7.56 -11.85
CA GLN A 202 -1.80 6.97 -13.19
C GLN A 202 -2.63 7.83 -14.15
N ARG A 203 -2.23 9.09 -14.37
CA ARG A 203 -2.82 9.92 -15.43
C ARG A 203 -2.29 9.51 -16.80
N ALA A 204 -3.11 9.69 -17.83
CA ALA A 204 -2.63 9.59 -19.21
C ALA A 204 -1.53 10.64 -19.44
N PRO A 205 -0.53 10.36 -20.30
CA PRO A 205 0.49 11.35 -20.65
C PRO A 205 -0.16 12.62 -21.20
N GLU A 206 0.28 13.80 -20.75
CA GLU A 206 -0.24 15.10 -21.23
C GLU A 206 0.14 15.39 -22.68
N THR A 207 1.09 14.64 -23.24
CA THR A 207 1.57 14.81 -24.60
C THR A 207 0.55 14.29 -25.63
N SER A 208 0.12 15.17 -26.54
CA SER A 208 -0.96 14.91 -27.52
C SER A 208 -0.75 13.64 -28.37
N TRP A 209 0.49 13.27 -28.69
CA TRP A 209 0.82 12.08 -29.49
C TRP A 209 0.96 10.77 -28.68
N LEU A 210 0.96 10.82 -27.34
CA LEU A 210 0.98 9.65 -26.43
C LEU A 210 -0.37 9.42 -25.73
N SER A 211 -1.36 10.28 -26.00
CA SER A 211 -2.69 10.23 -25.40
C SER A 211 -3.45 8.93 -25.64
N TRP A 212 -3.10 8.19 -26.70
CA TRP A 212 -3.70 6.90 -27.08
C TRP A 212 -3.33 5.72 -26.18
N ILE A 213 -2.29 5.85 -25.33
CA ILE A 213 -1.84 4.77 -24.43
C ILE A 213 -2.77 4.60 -23.22
N GLY A 214 -3.55 5.64 -22.85
CA GLY A 214 -4.47 5.61 -21.71
C GLY A 214 -3.77 5.60 -20.33
N PRO A 215 -4.53 5.50 -19.23
CA PRO A 215 -4.00 5.36 -17.87
C PRO A 215 -3.20 4.06 -17.72
N GLY A 216 -1.93 4.12 -17.28
CA GLY A 216 -1.07 2.94 -17.15
C GLY A 216 -0.06 3.02 -16.01
N SER A 217 -0.04 1.99 -15.16
CA SER A 217 0.97 1.76 -14.12
C SER A 217 2.26 1.18 -14.73
N ILE A 218 3.41 1.82 -14.48
CA ILE A 218 4.74 1.22 -14.71
C ILE A 218 5.36 1.07 -13.32
N SER A 219 5.73 -0.16 -12.93
CA SER A 219 6.51 -0.41 -11.72
C SER A 219 7.82 -1.09 -12.06
N PHE A 220 8.95 -0.57 -11.58
CA PHE A 220 10.25 -1.21 -11.77
C PHE A 220 10.60 -2.10 -10.56
N PRO A 221 11.18 -3.29 -10.79
CA PRO A 221 11.59 -4.18 -9.72
C PRO A 221 12.85 -3.65 -9.00
N PRO A 222 13.13 -4.15 -7.78
CA PRO A 222 14.41 -3.92 -7.13
C PRO A 222 15.57 -4.41 -7.97
N VAL A 223 16.59 -3.58 -8.10
CA VAL A 223 17.92 -4.00 -8.57
C VAL A 223 18.71 -4.47 -7.35
N ARG A 224 19.39 -5.62 -7.49
CA ARG A 224 20.32 -6.14 -6.46
C ARG A 224 21.49 -5.22 -6.24
#